data_AF-A0A7Y2HPG2-F1
#
_entry.id   AF-A0A7Y2HPG2-F1
#
_cell.length_a   1.000
_cell.length_b   1.000
_cell.length_c   1.000
_cell.angle_alpha   90.00
_cell.angle_beta   90.00
_cell.angle_gamma   90.00
#
_symmetry.space_group_name_H-M   'P 1'
#
loop_
_entity.id
_entity.type
_entity.pdbx_description
1 polymer ?
#
loop_
_entity_poly.entity_id
_entity_poly.type
_entity_poly.pdbx_seq_one_letter_code
_entity_poly.pdbx_strand_id
1 'polypeptide(L)'
;MRIDRALRRARRAGVGLFLVAAAACATAAPPPAPAQSDLVRLHAEWESGGRDATTGVTLARGFRAVGRYDRALSVLEEISTGSPGDPSVGLLLGLTYEDLGQPEEALRVYAAIDASGHLAEEIEARREVVQRRLVRERIAHTLLRERSLADRPAQEMSVAVFPFDYEGGDPRLDPLGWAIGSMLTTDLSQTGRLQVLDRVSVQTFLDEIELGASGRVDPATAARGGMILGARHVVRGTIAGTTDTPVRVQAAVGISGRSPATPRKVEDESRLDEIFDLEKRLAFGIYAALGIELTAAERDRVSQRWTDSMDALLAYGHGLEAEAFGRLDEAAQRFREAAALDPAFDEAVRAAATAEGVARSSALSTVEIEASVDESPADEFDAQEMLDAMDALVPTGDARDPMAEILGWDLGQPALNIVILRPGGG
;
A
#
# COMPACT_ATOMS: atom_id res chain seq x y z
N MET A 1 65.48 -37.09 7.88
CA MET A 1 64.98 -38.30 7.18
C MET A 1 63.48 -38.12 7.05
N ARG A 2 62.95 -37.51 5.98
CA ARG A 2 62.66 -38.10 4.65
C ARG A 2 62.00 -39.48 4.74
N ILE A 3 60.72 -39.55 4.37
CA ILE A 3 60.03 -40.54 3.52
C ILE A 3 58.61 -39.94 3.27
N ASP A 4 58.42 -39.32 2.09
CA ASP A 4 57.50 -39.72 1.00
C ASP A 4 56.03 -39.31 1.21
N ARG A 5 55.53 -38.31 0.48
CA ARG A 5 54.96 -38.40 -0.89
C ARG A 5 53.79 -39.39 -0.98
N ALA A 6 52.57 -38.85 -1.09
CA ALA A 6 51.55 -39.43 -1.97
C ALA A 6 50.43 -38.42 -2.31
N LEU A 7 50.34 -38.10 -3.60
CA LEU A 7 49.12 -37.99 -4.41
C LEU A 7 48.12 -36.88 -4.07
N ARG A 8 48.16 -35.74 -4.78
CA ARG A 8 47.40 -35.50 -6.04
C ARG A 8 46.02 -36.17 -6.06
N ARG A 9 44.96 -35.42 -5.72
CA ARG A 9 43.70 -35.41 -6.50
C ARG A 9 43.12 -34.00 -6.54
N ALA A 10 42.87 -33.57 -7.77
CA ALA A 10 42.27 -32.31 -8.12
C ALA A 10 40.80 -32.25 -7.68
N ARG A 11 40.35 -31.06 -7.28
CA ARG A 11 39.06 -30.50 -7.70
C ARG A 11 39.17 -28.99 -7.61
N ARG A 12 39.18 -28.36 -8.79
CA ARG A 12 38.88 -26.93 -8.98
C ARG A 12 37.47 -26.72 -8.41
N ALA A 13 37.34 -25.98 -7.33
CA ALA A 13 36.07 -25.40 -6.92
C ALA A 13 36.13 -23.94 -7.35
N GLY A 14 35.40 -23.62 -8.42
CA GLY A 14 35.23 -22.26 -8.90
C GLY A 14 34.59 -21.42 -7.80
N VAL A 15 35.14 -20.23 -7.60
CA VAL A 15 34.50 -19.14 -6.87
C VAL A 15 33.27 -18.76 -7.69
N GLY A 16 32.11 -19.28 -7.30
CA GLY A 16 30.83 -18.82 -7.79
C GLY A 16 30.59 -17.42 -7.24
N LEU A 17 30.88 -16.42 -8.08
CA LEU A 17 30.43 -15.06 -7.90
C LEU A 17 28.89 -15.07 -7.95
N PHE A 18 28.25 -15.11 -6.78
CA PHE A 18 26.82 -14.85 -6.65
C PHE A 18 26.61 -13.37 -6.99
N LEU A 19 26.29 -13.12 -8.27
CA LEU A 19 25.69 -11.88 -8.71
C LEU A 19 24.30 -11.80 -8.05
N VAL A 20 24.22 -11.08 -6.94
CA VAL A 20 22.96 -10.53 -6.46
C VAL A 20 22.46 -9.61 -7.56
N ALA A 21 21.45 -10.04 -8.29
CA ALA A 21 20.69 -9.16 -9.18
C ALA A 21 19.90 -8.20 -8.29
N ALA A 22 20.56 -7.11 -7.87
CA ALA A 22 19.84 -5.92 -7.46
C ALA A 22 19.09 -5.47 -8.71
N ALA A 23 17.76 -5.64 -8.72
CA ALA A 23 16.91 -4.93 -9.64
C ALA A 23 17.10 -3.44 -9.31
N ALA A 24 18.02 -2.79 -10.00
CA ALA A 24 18.14 -1.35 -9.99
C ALA A 24 16.85 -0.85 -10.67
N CYS A 25 15.89 -0.39 -9.87
CA CYS A 25 14.88 0.53 -10.36
C CYS A 25 15.66 1.72 -10.93
N ALA A 26 15.80 1.77 -12.26
CA ALA A 26 16.28 2.95 -12.94
C ALA A 26 15.22 4.02 -12.71
N THR A 27 15.42 4.89 -11.71
CA THR A 27 14.65 6.10 -11.55
C THR A 27 14.94 6.95 -12.79
N ALA A 28 14.01 6.99 -13.74
CA ALA A 28 14.08 7.93 -14.84
C ALA A 28 14.20 9.33 -14.23
N ALA A 29 15.18 10.11 -14.70
CA ALA A 29 15.30 11.50 -14.24
C ALA A 29 13.98 12.22 -14.57
N PRO A 30 13.41 13.02 -13.65
CA PRO A 30 12.18 13.73 -13.93
C PRO A 30 12.34 14.57 -15.21
N PRO A 31 11.30 14.65 -16.05
CA PRO A 31 11.38 15.37 -17.32
C PRO A 31 11.85 16.81 -17.08
N PRO A 32 12.69 17.38 -17.97
CA PRO A 32 13.17 18.73 -17.81
C PRO A 32 12.00 19.71 -17.71
N ALA A 33 12.06 20.62 -16.74
CA ALA A 33 11.00 21.60 -16.53
C ALA A 33 10.72 22.37 -17.83
N PRO A 34 9.44 22.61 -18.18
CA PRO A 34 9.09 23.31 -19.41
C PRO A 34 9.71 24.70 -19.44
N ALA A 35 10.06 25.18 -20.63
CA ALA A 35 10.60 26.52 -20.78
C ALA A 35 9.57 27.54 -20.28
N GLN A 36 10.04 28.61 -19.62
CA GLN A 36 9.16 29.65 -19.09
C GLN A 36 8.25 30.27 -20.17
N SER A 37 8.72 30.33 -21.42
CA SER A 37 7.92 30.78 -22.57
C SER A 37 6.75 29.85 -22.88
N ASP A 38 6.91 28.54 -22.71
CA ASP A 38 5.85 27.56 -22.95
C ASP A 38 4.77 27.65 -21.87
N LEU A 39 5.15 27.83 -20.60
CA LEU A 39 4.21 28.07 -19.51
C LEU A 39 3.39 29.35 -19.70
N VAL A 40 4.03 30.43 -20.18
CA VAL A 40 3.34 31.69 -20.48
C VAL A 40 2.33 31.50 -21.61
N ARG A 41 2.70 30.79 -22.68
CA ARG A 41 1.79 30.47 -23.79
C ARG A 41 0.60 29.65 -23.29
N LEU A 42 0.87 28.57 -22.56
CA LEU A 42 -0.14 27.64 -22.06
C LEU A 42 -1.11 28.30 -21.06
N HIS A 43 -0.60 29.20 -20.20
CA HIS A 43 -1.45 29.99 -19.32
C HIS A 43 -2.33 30.97 -20.12
N ALA A 44 -1.80 31.61 -21.17
CA ALA A 44 -2.61 32.47 -22.03
C ALA A 44 -3.70 31.69 -22.78
N GLU A 45 -3.40 30.47 -23.24
CA GLU A 45 -4.37 29.55 -23.85
C GLU A 45 -5.49 29.19 -22.86
N TRP A 46 -5.13 28.83 -21.63
CA TRP A 46 -6.06 28.56 -20.52
C TRP A 46 -7.02 29.75 -20.25
N GLU A 47 -6.50 30.98 -20.18
CA GLU A 47 -7.30 32.18 -19.95
C GLU A 47 -8.20 32.56 -21.14
N SER A 48 -7.80 32.18 -22.36
CA SER A 48 -8.47 32.62 -23.60
C SER A 48 -9.67 31.77 -24.04
N GLY A 49 -9.96 30.66 -23.37
CA GLY A 49 -11.18 29.87 -23.60
C GLY A 49 -11.02 28.35 -23.63
N GLY A 50 -9.79 27.82 -23.47
CA GLY A 50 -9.51 26.38 -23.46
C GLY A 50 -9.52 25.76 -22.08
N ARG A 51 -10.49 26.07 -21.20
CA ARG A 51 -10.58 25.50 -19.82
C ARG A 51 -10.97 24.01 -19.82
N ASP A 52 -10.43 23.25 -20.76
CA ASP A 52 -10.56 21.81 -20.87
C ASP A 52 -9.56 21.10 -19.93
N ALA A 53 -9.89 19.86 -19.56
CA ALA A 53 -9.11 19.10 -18.60
C ALA A 53 -7.67 18.83 -19.07
N THR A 54 -7.46 18.58 -20.36
CA THR A 54 -6.15 18.25 -20.93
C THR A 54 -5.19 19.45 -20.82
N THR A 55 -5.62 20.62 -21.30
CA THR A 55 -4.86 21.86 -21.22
C THR A 55 -4.58 22.23 -19.76
N GLY A 56 -5.58 22.09 -18.89
CA GLY A 56 -5.44 22.34 -17.45
C GLY A 56 -4.44 21.42 -16.77
N VAL A 57 -4.47 20.11 -17.06
CA VAL A 57 -3.50 19.15 -16.53
C VAL A 57 -2.09 19.52 -16.99
N THR A 58 -1.85 19.74 -18.29
CA THR A 58 -0.51 20.11 -18.78
C THR A 58 -0.01 21.40 -18.13
N LEU A 59 -0.88 22.39 -17.93
CA LEU A 59 -0.53 23.65 -17.27
C LEU A 59 -0.19 23.45 -15.80
N ALA A 60 -0.97 22.65 -15.09
CA ALA A 60 -0.74 22.33 -13.69
C ALA A 60 0.59 21.57 -13.50
N ARG A 61 0.85 20.53 -14.31
CA ARG A 61 2.14 19.82 -14.34
C ARG A 61 3.30 20.78 -14.57
N GLY A 62 3.15 21.69 -15.54
CA GLY A 62 4.12 22.71 -15.82
C GLY A 62 4.40 23.65 -14.63
N PHE A 63 3.36 24.09 -13.92
CA PHE A 63 3.51 24.88 -12.69
C PHE A 63 4.18 24.09 -11.56
N ARG A 64 3.84 22.82 -11.39
CA ARG A 64 4.46 21.93 -10.39
C ARG A 64 5.95 21.73 -10.65
N ALA A 65 6.35 21.51 -11.90
CA ALA A 65 7.74 21.33 -12.31
C ALA A 65 8.63 22.55 -12.00
N VAL A 66 8.06 23.76 -11.92
CA VAL A 66 8.78 24.99 -11.54
C VAL A 66 8.52 25.44 -10.08
N GLY A 67 7.91 24.58 -9.25
CA GLY A 67 7.65 24.85 -7.83
C GLY A 67 6.53 25.87 -7.57
N ARG A 68 5.65 26.12 -8.54
CA ARG A 68 4.52 27.06 -8.44
C ARG A 68 3.22 26.33 -8.07
N TYR A 69 3.24 25.64 -6.94
CA TYR A 69 2.14 24.79 -6.47
C TYR A 69 0.84 25.58 -6.22
N ASP A 70 0.93 26.86 -5.85
CA ASP A 70 -0.21 27.78 -5.70
C ASP A 70 -1.01 27.93 -7.01
N ARG A 71 -0.28 28.04 -8.13
CA ARG A 71 -0.86 28.19 -9.46
C ARG A 71 -1.37 26.85 -9.99
N ALA A 72 -0.63 25.77 -9.75
CA ALA A 72 -1.07 24.43 -10.09
C ALA A 72 -2.40 24.09 -9.38
N LEU A 73 -2.49 24.36 -8.08
CA LEU A 73 -3.69 24.12 -7.29
C LEU A 73 -4.90 24.84 -7.86
N SER A 74 -4.76 26.13 -8.18
CA SER A 74 -5.87 26.94 -8.74
C SER A 74 -6.43 26.33 -10.03
N VAL A 75 -5.55 25.85 -10.92
CA VAL A 75 -5.95 25.20 -12.18
C VAL A 75 -6.60 23.83 -11.91
N LEU A 76 -6.02 23.05 -11.00
CA LEU A 76 -6.49 21.69 -10.65
C LEU A 76 -7.86 21.70 -9.97
N GLU A 77 -8.09 22.64 -9.04
CA GLU A 77 -9.40 22.81 -8.41
C GLU A 77 -10.46 23.18 -9.45
N GLU A 78 -10.12 24.06 -10.40
CA GLU A 78 -11.02 24.44 -11.48
C GLU A 78 -11.39 23.25 -12.38
N ILE A 79 -10.42 22.47 -12.88
CA ILE A 79 -10.74 21.29 -13.70
C ILE A 79 -11.45 20.19 -12.91
N SER A 80 -11.17 20.04 -11.62
CA SER A 80 -11.82 19.03 -10.76
C SER A 80 -13.32 19.27 -10.61
N THR A 81 -13.78 20.52 -10.73
CA THR A 81 -15.22 20.84 -10.71
C THR A 81 -15.94 20.38 -11.99
N GLY A 82 -15.25 20.35 -13.13
CA GLY A 82 -15.79 19.90 -14.41
C GLY A 82 -15.77 18.38 -14.59
N SER A 83 -14.82 17.70 -13.94
CA SER A 83 -14.63 16.24 -13.99
C SER A 83 -14.43 15.64 -12.59
N PRO A 84 -15.46 15.67 -11.72
CA PRO A 84 -15.33 15.17 -10.36
C PRO A 84 -15.05 13.66 -10.38
N GLY A 85 -13.99 13.25 -9.67
CA GLY A 85 -13.61 11.84 -9.55
C GLY A 85 -12.71 11.30 -10.66
N ASP A 86 -12.26 12.14 -11.60
CA ASP A 86 -11.21 11.76 -12.56
C ASP A 86 -9.92 11.36 -11.80
N PRO A 87 -9.44 10.10 -11.93
CA PRO A 87 -8.29 9.64 -11.15
C PRO A 87 -6.98 10.35 -11.47
N SER A 88 -6.78 10.83 -12.71
CA SER A 88 -5.55 11.53 -13.12
C SER A 88 -5.52 12.93 -12.53
N VAL A 89 -6.64 13.66 -12.64
CA VAL A 89 -6.82 14.99 -12.02
C VAL A 89 -6.74 14.88 -10.50
N GLY A 90 -7.38 13.86 -9.92
CA GLY A 90 -7.38 13.59 -8.49
C GLY A 90 -5.99 13.27 -7.95
N LEU A 91 -5.24 12.40 -8.62
CA LEU A 91 -3.84 12.11 -8.26
C LEU A 91 -3.00 13.39 -8.27
N LEU A 92 -3.06 14.16 -9.35
CA LEU A 92 -2.27 15.39 -9.50
C LEU A 92 -2.66 16.48 -8.48
N LEU A 93 -3.96 16.60 -8.18
CA LEU A 93 -4.48 17.49 -7.15
C LEU A 93 -4.00 17.07 -5.76
N GLY A 94 -4.07 15.78 -5.43
CA GLY A 94 -3.55 15.23 -4.17
C GLY A 94 -2.05 15.50 -4.00
N LEU A 95 -1.24 15.19 -5.02
CA LEU A 95 0.21 15.46 -5.01
C LEU A 95 0.50 16.96 -4.83
N THR A 96 -0.35 17.84 -5.35
CA THR A 96 -0.23 19.30 -5.18
C THR A 96 -0.53 19.75 -3.76
N TYR A 97 -1.55 19.18 -3.11
CA TYR A 97 -1.77 19.41 -1.68
C TYR A 97 -0.61 18.88 -0.83
N GLU A 98 0.00 17.75 -1.20
CA GLU A 98 1.18 17.23 -0.50
C GLU A 98 2.37 18.20 -0.59
N ASP A 99 2.67 18.74 -1.78
CA ASP A 99 3.74 19.72 -2.00
C ASP A 99 3.51 21.05 -1.26
N LEU A 100 2.24 21.43 -1.08
CA LEU A 100 1.83 22.59 -0.29
C LEU A 100 1.86 22.34 1.24
N GLY A 101 2.15 21.11 1.67
CA GLY A 101 2.13 20.73 3.08
C GLY A 101 0.72 20.67 3.68
N GLN A 102 -0.27 20.30 2.87
CA GLN A 102 -1.69 20.16 3.26
C GLN A 102 -2.13 18.69 3.19
N PRO A 103 -1.59 17.80 4.05
CA PRO A 103 -1.82 16.36 3.95
C PRO A 103 -3.28 15.94 4.19
N GLU A 104 -4.07 16.69 4.98
CA GLU A 104 -5.49 16.40 5.18
C GLU A 104 -6.31 16.58 3.90
N GLU A 105 -6.01 17.63 3.12
CA GLU A 105 -6.68 17.88 1.84
C GLU A 105 -6.24 16.85 0.79
N ALA A 106 -4.95 16.50 0.76
CA ALA A 106 -4.46 15.41 -0.09
C ALA A 106 -5.19 14.10 0.19
N LEU A 107 -5.32 13.71 1.46
CA LEU A 107 -6.02 12.49 1.85
C LEU A 107 -7.51 12.54 1.49
N ARG A 108 -8.17 13.69 1.66
CA ARG A 108 -9.57 13.90 1.24
C ARG A 108 -9.74 13.70 -0.27
N VAL A 109 -8.80 14.22 -1.06
CA VAL A 109 -8.81 14.06 -2.52
C VAL A 109 -8.63 12.60 -2.90
N TYR A 110 -7.60 11.92 -2.39
CA TYR A 110 -7.37 10.50 -2.69
C TYR A 110 -8.56 9.62 -2.30
N ALA A 111 -9.18 9.87 -1.13
CA ALA A 111 -10.35 9.12 -0.68
C ALA A 111 -11.62 9.35 -1.50
N ALA A 112 -11.68 10.43 -2.30
CA ALA A 112 -12.83 10.75 -3.15
C ALA A 112 -12.72 10.11 -4.55
N ILE A 113 -11.56 9.54 -4.90
CA ILE A 113 -11.34 8.90 -6.19
C ILE A 113 -11.81 7.45 -6.11
N ASP A 114 -12.59 7.02 -7.11
CA ASP A 114 -12.82 5.59 -7.34
C ASP A 114 -11.55 5.00 -7.95
N ALA A 115 -10.70 4.43 -7.10
CA ALA A 115 -9.40 3.86 -7.46
C ALA A 115 -9.59 2.62 -8.34
N SER A 116 -9.82 2.85 -9.63
CA SER A 116 -9.93 1.82 -10.67
C SER A 116 -8.96 2.12 -11.81
N GLY A 117 -8.57 1.07 -12.54
CA GLY A 117 -7.59 1.18 -13.62
C GLY A 117 -6.14 1.28 -13.14
N HIS A 118 -5.26 1.73 -14.03
CA HIS A 118 -3.81 1.74 -13.82
C HIS A 118 -3.33 2.66 -12.68
N LEU A 119 -4.14 3.65 -12.28
CA LEU A 119 -3.82 4.59 -11.20
C LEU A 119 -4.20 4.10 -9.81
N ALA A 120 -5.00 3.04 -9.71
CA ALA A 120 -5.55 2.59 -8.44
C ALA A 120 -4.45 2.26 -7.42
N GLU A 121 -3.41 1.56 -7.85
CA GLU A 121 -2.30 1.16 -6.99
C GLU A 121 -1.51 2.35 -6.46
N GLU A 122 -1.24 3.36 -7.30
CA GLU A 122 -0.48 4.54 -6.88
C GLU A 122 -1.31 5.44 -5.96
N ILE A 123 -2.60 5.63 -6.25
CA ILE A 123 -3.49 6.44 -5.40
C ILE A 123 -3.62 5.81 -4.01
N GLU A 124 -3.79 4.49 -3.92
CA GLU A 124 -3.87 3.82 -2.62
C GLU A 124 -2.52 3.84 -1.90
N ALA A 125 -1.40 3.70 -2.61
CA ALA A 125 -0.06 3.87 -2.04
C ALA A 125 0.15 5.28 -1.47
N ARG A 126 -0.21 6.34 -2.21
CA ARG A 126 -0.15 7.73 -1.73
C ARG A 126 -1.03 7.95 -0.53
N ARG A 127 -2.25 7.43 -0.57
CA ARG A 127 -3.20 7.51 0.54
C ARG A 127 -2.58 6.95 1.82
N GLU A 128 -1.96 5.78 1.74
CA GLU A 128 -1.31 5.13 2.88
C GLU A 128 -0.08 5.91 3.37
N VAL A 129 0.75 6.44 2.46
CA VAL A 129 1.91 7.30 2.81
C VAL A 129 1.46 8.55 3.56
N VAL A 130 0.46 9.26 3.05
CA VAL A 130 -0.08 10.48 3.66
C VAL A 130 -0.76 10.17 4.99
N GLN A 131 -1.51 9.08 5.07
CA GLN A 131 -2.18 8.65 6.29
C GLN A 131 -1.17 8.36 7.41
N ARG A 132 -0.07 7.64 7.13
CA ARG A 132 1.01 7.38 8.09
C ARG A 132 1.63 8.67 8.61
N ARG A 133 1.89 9.63 7.72
CA ARG A 133 2.40 10.96 8.09
C ARG A 133 1.45 11.69 9.04
N LEU A 134 0.16 11.74 8.72
CA LEU A 134 -0.87 12.37 9.56
C LEU A 134 -1.00 11.70 10.93
N VAL A 135 -0.95 10.37 10.97
CA VAL A 135 -0.97 9.61 12.23
C VAL A 135 0.22 10.01 13.12
N ARG A 136 1.42 10.11 12.54
CA ARG A 136 2.63 10.55 13.25
C ARG A 136 2.51 11.97 13.76
N GLU A 137 2.12 12.92 12.91
CA GLU A 137 1.94 14.33 13.30
C GLU A 137 0.90 14.48 14.42
N ARG A 138 -0.22 13.75 14.33
CA ARG A 138 -1.27 13.73 15.36
C ARG A 138 -0.75 13.19 16.69
N ILE A 139 0.00 12.10 16.67
CA ILE A 139 0.57 11.48 17.88
C ILE A 139 1.61 12.41 18.50
N ALA A 140 2.57 12.91 17.73
CA ALA A 140 3.59 13.86 18.18
C ALA A 140 2.95 15.09 18.84
N HIS A 141 1.95 15.69 18.19
CA HIS A 141 1.22 16.83 18.73
C HIS A 141 0.45 16.47 20.02
N THR A 142 -0.10 15.25 20.10
CA THR A 142 -0.81 14.78 21.29
C THR A 142 0.13 14.56 22.47
N LEU A 143 1.34 14.04 22.23
CA LEU A 143 2.40 13.90 23.23
C LEU A 143 2.82 15.26 23.81
N LEU A 144 2.96 16.30 22.98
CA LEU A 144 3.25 17.66 23.44
C LEU A 144 2.19 18.23 24.38
N ARG A 145 0.94 17.77 24.26
CA ARG A 145 -0.21 18.22 25.06
C ARG A 145 -0.65 17.21 26.12
N GLU A 146 0.13 16.17 26.38
CA GLU A 146 -0.26 15.02 27.22
C GLU A 146 -0.83 15.44 28.59
N ARG A 147 -0.24 16.46 29.24
CA ARG A 147 -0.69 16.96 30.55
C ARG A 147 -2.16 17.40 30.56
N SER A 148 -2.69 17.84 29.42
CA SER A 148 -4.08 18.28 29.24
C SER A 148 -5.06 17.17 28.85
N LEU A 149 -4.56 15.97 28.51
CA LEU A 149 -5.40 14.86 28.02
C LEU A 149 -6.09 14.11 29.15
N ALA A 150 -5.63 14.26 30.38
CA ALA A 150 -6.10 13.41 31.45
C ALA A 150 -7.53 13.69 31.93
N ASP A 151 -8.14 14.77 31.44
CA ASP A 151 -9.56 15.09 31.63
C ASP A 151 -10.39 14.82 30.35
N ARG A 152 -9.78 14.31 29.28
CA ARG A 152 -10.51 13.92 28.06
C ARG A 152 -11.19 12.57 28.27
N PRO A 153 -12.50 12.45 27.98
CA PRO A 153 -13.15 11.17 27.99
C PRO A 153 -12.58 10.29 26.88
N ALA A 154 -12.03 9.13 27.24
CA ALA A 154 -11.68 8.10 26.26
C ALA A 154 -12.97 7.56 25.62
N GLN A 155 -12.89 7.09 24.38
CA GLN A 155 -14.03 6.42 23.73
C GLN A 155 -14.33 5.13 24.51
N GLU A 156 -15.53 5.01 25.11
CA GLU A 156 -15.80 3.97 26.12
C GLU A 156 -15.55 2.55 25.64
N MET A 157 -15.87 2.26 24.37
CA MET A 157 -15.69 0.96 23.73
C MET A 157 -14.58 1.00 22.69
N SER A 158 -13.36 1.32 23.13
CA SER A 158 -12.17 1.32 22.28
C SER A 158 -11.01 0.53 22.89
N VAL A 159 -10.19 -0.10 22.04
CA VAL A 159 -9.04 -0.92 22.46
C VAL A 159 -7.81 -0.70 21.58
N ALA A 160 -6.64 -0.58 22.19
CA ALA A 160 -5.35 -0.73 21.51
C ALA A 160 -4.74 -2.10 21.84
N VAL A 161 -4.31 -2.84 20.82
CA VAL A 161 -3.57 -4.09 20.99
C VAL A 161 -2.11 -3.82 20.67
N PHE A 162 -1.24 -4.03 21.65
CA PHE A 162 0.20 -3.92 21.49
C PHE A 162 0.78 -5.25 21.00
N PRO A 163 1.93 -5.24 20.30
CA PRO A 163 2.69 -6.46 20.02
C PRO A 163 2.93 -7.26 21.31
N PHE A 164 2.90 -8.58 21.21
CA PHE A 164 3.16 -9.44 22.35
C PHE A 164 4.66 -9.67 22.50
N ASP A 165 5.13 -9.72 23.74
CA ASP A 165 6.53 -9.95 24.05
C ASP A 165 6.82 -11.45 24.00
N TYR A 166 7.69 -11.89 23.09
CA TYR A 166 8.13 -13.27 23.08
C TYR A 166 9.30 -13.49 24.06
N GLU A 167 9.12 -14.41 25.01
CA GLU A 167 10.02 -14.75 26.11
C GLU A 167 10.47 -16.23 26.06
N GLY A 168 10.25 -16.91 24.93
CA GLY A 168 10.45 -18.35 24.77
C GLY A 168 11.88 -18.82 24.51
N GLY A 169 12.78 -17.93 24.09
CA GLY A 169 14.21 -18.23 23.88
C GLY A 169 14.55 -18.98 22.58
N ASP A 170 13.56 -19.28 21.74
CA ASP A 170 13.76 -19.78 20.37
C ASP A 170 13.52 -18.66 19.35
N PRO A 171 14.58 -18.11 18.71
CA PRO A 171 14.48 -16.95 17.84
C PRO A 171 13.58 -17.14 16.62
N ARG A 172 13.30 -18.39 16.23
CA ARG A 172 12.40 -18.70 15.11
C ARG A 172 10.96 -18.26 15.38
N LEU A 173 10.60 -18.08 16.65
CA LEU A 173 9.26 -17.66 17.07
C LEU A 173 9.20 -16.19 17.52
N ASP A 174 10.32 -15.44 17.44
CA ASP A 174 10.32 -14.00 17.73
C ASP A 174 9.19 -13.22 16.99
N PRO A 175 8.88 -13.52 15.70
CA PRO A 175 7.82 -12.82 14.97
C PRO A 175 6.40 -13.12 15.45
N LEU A 176 6.23 -14.16 16.27
CA LEU A 176 4.91 -14.59 16.73
C LEU A 176 4.21 -13.51 17.57
N GLY A 177 4.99 -12.69 18.28
CA GLY A 177 4.50 -11.54 19.02
C GLY A 177 3.76 -10.52 18.17
N TRP A 178 4.31 -10.22 16.98
CA TRP A 178 3.70 -9.33 15.99
C TRP A 178 2.49 -9.97 15.34
N ALA A 179 2.61 -11.23 14.94
CA ALA A 179 1.54 -11.97 14.27
C ALA A 179 0.30 -12.11 15.15
N ILE A 180 0.45 -12.58 16.40
CA ILE A 180 -0.68 -12.74 17.34
C ILE A 180 -1.32 -11.38 17.66
N GLY A 181 -0.54 -10.32 17.88
CA GLY A 181 -1.09 -8.98 18.09
C GLY A 181 -1.94 -8.50 16.91
N SER A 182 -1.49 -8.79 15.68
CA SER A 182 -2.22 -8.45 14.45
C SER A 182 -3.50 -9.29 14.27
N MET A 183 -3.44 -10.60 14.55
CA MET A 183 -4.62 -11.48 14.52
C MET A 183 -5.69 -11.00 15.50
N LEU A 184 -5.29 -10.75 16.75
CA LEU A 184 -6.19 -10.24 17.80
C LEU A 184 -6.79 -8.88 17.41
N THR A 185 -6.02 -7.99 16.80
CA THR A 185 -6.52 -6.68 16.33
C THR A 185 -7.68 -6.86 15.36
N THR A 186 -7.56 -7.79 14.41
CA THR A 186 -8.62 -8.05 13.43
C THR A 186 -9.79 -8.83 14.01
N ASP A 187 -9.53 -9.84 14.83
CA ASP A 187 -10.58 -10.62 15.50
C ASP A 187 -11.44 -9.73 16.41
N LEU A 188 -10.82 -8.77 17.10
CA LEU A 188 -11.50 -7.81 17.96
C LEU A 188 -12.33 -6.78 17.15
N SER A 189 -12.03 -6.57 15.87
CA SER A 189 -12.77 -5.64 15.00
C SER A 189 -14.02 -6.27 14.38
N GLN A 190 -14.11 -7.60 14.35
CA GLN A 190 -15.20 -8.34 13.70
C GLN A 190 -16.60 -7.99 14.23
N THR A 191 -16.75 -7.62 15.50
CA THR A 191 -18.08 -7.39 16.09
C THR A 191 -18.70 -6.03 15.74
N GLY A 192 -17.88 -5.03 15.35
CA GLY A 192 -18.31 -3.64 15.20
C GLY A 192 -18.76 -2.97 16.52
N ARG A 193 -18.72 -3.69 17.65
CA ARG A 193 -19.06 -3.19 18.99
C ARG A 193 -17.88 -2.53 19.70
N LEU A 194 -16.68 -2.77 19.19
CA LEU A 194 -15.42 -2.35 19.75
C LEU A 194 -14.64 -1.61 18.68
N GLN A 195 -14.30 -0.35 18.96
CA GLN A 195 -13.40 0.41 18.11
C GLN A 195 -11.97 -0.04 18.39
N VAL A 196 -11.45 -0.91 17.53
CA VAL A 196 -10.05 -1.32 17.59
C VAL A 196 -9.20 -0.27 16.92
N LEU A 197 -8.16 0.17 17.62
CA LEU A 197 -7.20 1.10 17.08
C LEU A 197 -6.28 0.39 16.09
N ASP A 198 -5.96 1.10 15.01
CA ASP A 198 -5.06 0.62 13.97
C ASP A 198 -3.65 0.31 14.51
N ARG A 199 -3.09 -0.81 14.06
CA ARG A 199 -1.71 -1.24 14.29
C ARG A 199 -0.71 -0.12 13.96
N VAL A 200 -0.90 0.59 12.85
CA VAL A 200 -0.02 1.69 12.44
C VAL A 200 0.00 2.79 13.50
N SER A 201 -1.15 3.10 14.12
CA SER A 201 -1.23 4.10 15.19
C SER A 201 -0.52 3.64 16.46
N VAL A 202 -0.67 2.38 16.86
CA VAL A 202 0.04 1.80 18.02
C VAL A 202 1.56 1.84 17.79
N GLN A 203 2.01 1.41 16.61
CA GLN A 203 3.43 1.40 16.29
C GLN A 203 4.01 2.81 16.24
N THR A 204 3.31 3.74 15.57
CA THR A 204 3.75 5.13 15.50
C THR A 204 3.89 5.75 16.90
N PHE A 205 3.00 5.40 17.84
CA PHE A 205 3.17 5.81 19.23
C PHE A 205 4.44 5.25 19.86
N LEU A 206 4.72 3.95 19.68
CA LEU A 206 5.94 3.31 20.21
C LEU A 206 7.22 3.93 19.64
N ASP A 207 7.21 4.29 18.36
CA ASP A 207 8.33 4.96 17.68
C ASP A 207 8.58 6.35 18.27
N GLU A 208 7.52 7.14 18.47
CA GLU A 208 7.59 8.50 19.03
C GLU A 208 8.07 8.54 20.48
N ILE A 209 7.93 7.44 21.22
CA ILE A 209 8.43 7.31 22.60
C ILE A 209 9.73 6.49 22.69
N GLU A 210 10.40 6.28 21.55
CA GLU A 210 11.70 5.61 21.39
C GLU A 210 11.77 4.20 22.02
N LEU A 211 10.68 3.42 21.97
CA LEU A 211 10.71 2.01 22.42
C LEU A 211 11.20 1.01 21.36
N GLY A 212 11.74 1.53 20.25
CA GLY A 212 12.00 0.83 19.00
C GLY A 212 13.20 -0.14 18.95
N ALA A 213 13.52 -0.86 20.02
CA ALA A 213 14.57 -1.90 19.94
C ALA A 213 14.20 -3.24 20.56
N SER A 214 13.24 -3.30 21.49
CA SER A 214 12.91 -4.55 22.18
C SER A 214 11.48 -5.04 21.97
N GLY A 215 10.62 -4.22 21.35
CA GLY A 215 9.17 -4.50 21.28
C GLY A 215 8.47 -4.55 22.64
N ARG A 216 9.22 -4.45 23.75
CA ARG A 216 8.76 -4.69 25.10
C ARG A 216 7.90 -3.56 25.62
N VAL A 217 6.62 -3.84 25.86
CA VAL A 217 5.66 -2.85 26.35
C VAL A 217 5.31 -3.10 27.81
N ASP A 218 5.86 -2.26 28.69
CA ASP A 218 5.51 -2.29 30.11
C ASP A 218 4.06 -1.77 30.36
N PRO A 219 3.46 -2.08 31.53
CA PRO A 219 2.09 -1.67 31.83
C PRO A 219 1.84 -0.15 31.81
N ALA A 220 2.82 0.66 32.23
CA ALA A 220 2.69 2.11 32.27
C ALA A 220 2.76 2.70 30.87
N THR A 221 3.66 2.18 30.03
CA THR A 221 3.74 2.48 28.61
C THR A 221 2.43 2.15 27.90
N ALA A 222 1.88 0.95 28.10
CA ALA A 222 0.60 0.57 27.48
C ALA A 222 -0.53 1.51 27.93
N ALA A 223 -0.65 1.80 29.23
CA ALA A 223 -1.68 2.69 29.75
C ALA A 223 -1.56 4.13 29.22
N ARG A 224 -0.33 4.62 29.07
CA ARG A 224 -0.01 5.91 28.43
C ARG A 224 -0.36 5.90 26.94
N GLY A 225 0.01 4.85 26.22
CA GLY A 225 -0.30 4.69 24.80
C GLY A 225 -1.80 4.64 24.54
N GLY A 226 -2.56 3.89 25.34
CA GLY A 226 -4.01 3.93 25.28
C GLY A 226 -4.57 5.35 25.45
N MET A 227 -4.04 6.13 26.38
CA MET A 227 -4.47 7.52 26.59
C MET A 227 -4.12 8.43 25.39
N ILE A 228 -2.89 8.35 24.88
CA ILE A 228 -2.42 9.15 23.74
C ILE A 228 -3.20 8.80 22.46
N LEU A 229 -3.48 7.51 22.26
CA LEU A 229 -4.19 7.03 21.08
C LEU A 229 -5.72 7.13 21.23
N GLY A 230 -6.23 7.49 22.41
CA GLY A 230 -7.67 7.62 22.68
C GLY A 230 -8.40 6.30 22.98
N ALA A 231 -7.67 5.20 23.15
CA ALA A 231 -8.21 3.91 23.58
C ALA A 231 -8.53 3.88 25.07
N ARG A 232 -9.73 3.45 25.45
CA ARG A 232 -10.12 3.18 26.85
C ARG A 232 -9.42 1.93 27.39
N HIS A 233 -9.33 0.88 26.57
CA HIS A 233 -8.73 -0.39 26.94
C HIS A 233 -7.42 -0.61 26.21
N VAL A 234 -6.52 -1.35 26.84
CA VAL A 234 -5.26 -1.75 26.24
C VAL A 234 -5.05 -3.23 26.45
N VAL A 235 -4.61 -3.93 25.40
CA VAL A 235 -4.22 -5.33 25.44
C VAL A 235 -2.72 -5.39 25.20
N ARG A 236 -2.02 -6.02 26.13
CA ARG A 236 -0.62 -6.39 25.97
C ARG A 236 -0.48 -7.85 26.39
N GLY A 237 0.58 -8.51 25.98
CA GLY A 237 0.80 -9.86 26.44
C GLY A 237 2.21 -10.37 26.25
N THR A 238 2.42 -11.58 26.74
CA THR A 238 3.67 -12.32 26.61
C THR A 238 3.38 -13.67 25.99
N ILE A 239 4.37 -14.19 25.27
CA ILE A 239 4.37 -15.52 24.69
C ILE A 239 5.61 -16.25 25.21
N ALA A 240 5.46 -17.44 25.76
CA ALA A 240 6.57 -18.28 26.20
C ALA A 240 6.44 -19.68 25.60
N GLY A 241 7.53 -20.44 25.58
CA GLY A 241 7.60 -21.76 24.95
C GLY A 241 8.52 -21.77 23.72
N THR A 242 8.71 -22.92 23.11
CA THR A 242 9.62 -23.13 21.97
C THR A 242 8.94 -24.02 20.94
N THR A 243 9.61 -24.39 19.85
CA THR A 243 9.05 -25.44 18.95
C THR A 243 8.85 -26.79 19.64
N ASP A 244 9.60 -27.05 20.71
CA ASP A 244 9.63 -28.36 21.38
C ASP A 244 8.83 -28.38 22.68
N THR A 245 8.33 -27.23 23.13
CA THR A 245 7.57 -27.09 24.37
C THR A 245 6.24 -26.39 24.10
N PRO A 246 5.20 -26.64 24.91
CA PRO A 246 3.93 -25.93 24.76
C PRO A 246 4.13 -24.41 24.77
N VAL A 247 3.42 -23.74 23.88
CA VAL A 247 3.37 -22.28 23.81
C VAL A 247 2.29 -21.78 24.76
N ARG A 248 2.68 -20.93 25.71
CA ARG A 248 1.79 -20.24 26.63
C ARG A 248 1.66 -18.79 26.20
N VAL A 249 0.43 -18.31 26.06
CA VAL A 249 0.15 -16.91 25.76
C VAL A 249 -0.63 -16.31 26.91
N GLN A 250 -0.15 -15.17 27.41
CA GLN A 250 -0.80 -14.42 28.48
C GLN A 250 -1.14 -13.02 27.98
N ALA A 251 -2.42 -12.66 27.95
CA ALA A 251 -2.89 -11.32 27.67
C ALA A 251 -3.36 -10.63 28.96
N ALA A 252 -3.07 -9.34 29.06
CA ALA A 252 -3.54 -8.46 30.11
C ALA A 252 -4.38 -7.33 29.50
N VAL A 253 -5.67 -7.32 29.82
CA VAL A 253 -6.61 -6.26 29.43
C VAL A 253 -6.64 -5.20 30.52
N GLY A 254 -5.99 -4.07 30.26
CA GLY A 254 -5.90 -2.92 31.13
C GLY A 254 -6.82 -1.78 30.70
N ILE A 255 -6.91 -0.76 31.56
CA ILE A 255 -7.59 0.50 31.27
C ILE A 255 -6.51 1.57 31.10
N SER A 256 -6.64 2.41 30.08
CA SER A 256 -5.77 3.56 29.89
C SER A 256 -5.98 4.61 30.99
N GLY A 257 -4.95 5.38 31.32
CA GLY A 257 -5.05 6.37 32.38
C GLY A 257 -3.80 6.51 33.24
N ARG A 258 -3.87 7.46 34.20
CA ARG A 258 -2.77 7.76 35.13
C ARG A 258 -2.59 6.73 36.24
N SER A 259 -3.60 5.91 36.51
CA SER A 259 -3.52 4.80 37.47
C SER A 259 -4.07 3.55 36.81
N PRO A 260 -3.23 2.60 36.38
CA PRO A 260 -3.72 1.36 35.81
C PRO A 260 -4.51 0.62 36.88
N ALA A 261 -5.79 0.36 36.60
CA ALA A 261 -6.56 -0.62 37.37
C ALA A 261 -5.88 -1.99 37.24
N THR A 262 -6.11 -2.90 38.19
CA THR A 262 -5.61 -4.28 38.07
C THR A 262 -6.12 -4.87 36.75
N PRO A 263 -5.23 -5.24 35.81
CA PRO A 263 -5.65 -5.72 34.51
C PRO A 263 -6.36 -7.07 34.65
N ARG A 264 -7.37 -7.29 33.82
CA ARG A 264 -7.99 -8.61 33.68
C ARG A 264 -7.04 -9.48 32.86
N LYS A 265 -6.66 -10.63 33.41
CA LYS A 265 -5.74 -11.56 32.75
C LYS A 265 -6.53 -12.61 31.99
N VAL A 266 -6.05 -12.94 30.80
CA VAL A 266 -6.51 -14.05 29.97
C VAL A 266 -5.27 -14.85 29.63
N GLU A 267 -5.29 -16.16 29.85
CA GLU A 267 -4.15 -17.01 29.52
C GLU A 267 -4.64 -18.34 28.97
N ASP A 268 -3.84 -18.90 28.07
CA ASP A 268 -4.08 -20.21 27.47
C ASP A 268 -2.72 -20.82 27.10
N GLU A 269 -2.69 -22.14 26.96
CA GLU A 269 -1.48 -22.91 26.65
C GLU A 269 -1.85 -24.06 25.72
N SER A 270 -1.11 -24.21 24.64
CA SER A 270 -1.26 -25.35 23.75
C SER A 270 0.05 -25.68 23.04
N ARG A 271 0.05 -26.76 22.27
CA ARG A 271 1.13 -27.06 21.34
C ARG A 271 1.17 -26.01 20.22
N LEU A 272 2.35 -25.82 19.62
CA LEU A 272 2.57 -24.83 18.58
C LEU A 272 1.69 -25.08 17.32
N ASP A 273 1.40 -26.33 16.98
CA ASP A 273 0.51 -26.70 15.87
C ASP A 273 -0.96 -26.35 16.11
N GLU A 274 -1.34 -26.00 17.34
CA GLU A 274 -2.69 -25.55 17.73
C GLU A 274 -2.73 -24.04 18.05
N ILE A 275 -1.71 -23.27 17.66
CA ILE A 275 -1.62 -21.84 18.02
C ILE A 275 -2.81 -21.02 17.52
N PHE A 276 -3.37 -21.38 16.36
CA PHE A 276 -4.51 -20.69 15.77
C PHE A 276 -5.75 -20.84 16.64
N ASP A 277 -6.01 -22.05 17.17
CA ASP A 277 -7.11 -22.29 18.08
C ASP A 277 -6.88 -21.63 19.44
N LEU A 278 -5.64 -21.61 19.90
CA LEU A 278 -5.24 -20.88 21.10
C LEU A 278 -5.55 -19.38 20.94
N GLU A 279 -5.18 -18.78 19.81
CA GLU A 279 -5.44 -17.37 19.51
C GLU A 279 -6.95 -17.06 19.51
N LYS A 280 -7.80 -17.93 18.93
CA LYS A 280 -9.26 -17.76 19.00
C LYS A 280 -9.80 -17.81 20.42
N ARG A 281 -9.31 -18.75 21.25
CA ARG A 281 -9.70 -18.82 22.66
C ARG A 281 -9.26 -17.57 23.44
N LEU A 282 -8.07 -17.05 23.12
CA LEU A 282 -7.57 -15.80 23.69
C LEU A 282 -8.45 -14.61 23.28
N ALA A 283 -8.85 -14.50 22.01
CA ALA A 283 -9.77 -13.46 21.52
C ALA A 283 -11.11 -13.50 22.26
N PHE A 284 -11.72 -14.70 22.43
CA PHE A 284 -12.94 -14.85 23.22
C PHE A 284 -12.76 -14.43 24.68
N GLY A 285 -11.63 -14.79 25.28
CA GLY A 285 -11.30 -14.38 26.64
C GLY A 285 -11.14 -12.86 26.77
N ILE A 286 -10.57 -12.19 25.75
CA ILE A 286 -10.46 -10.72 25.72
C ILE A 286 -11.84 -10.07 25.59
N TYR A 287 -12.71 -10.56 24.70
CA TYR A 287 -14.10 -10.07 24.62
C TYR A 287 -14.82 -10.20 25.97
N ALA A 288 -14.72 -11.36 26.64
CA ALA A 288 -15.30 -11.55 27.96
C ALA A 288 -14.67 -10.62 29.02
N ALA A 289 -13.35 -10.41 28.97
CA ALA A 289 -12.66 -9.44 29.83
C ALA A 289 -13.12 -7.99 29.58
N LEU A 290 -13.54 -7.65 28.36
CA LEU A 290 -14.15 -6.37 28.02
C LEU A 290 -15.65 -6.29 28.35
N GLY A 291 -16.25 -7.38 28.84
CA GLY A 291 -17.69 -7.45 29.13
C GLY A 291 -18.57 -7.56 27.89
N ILE A 292 -18.01 -7.99 26.77
CA ILE A 292 -18.71 -8.18 25.50
C ILE A 292 -19.08 -9.67 25.39
N GLU A 293 -20.36 -9.97 25.46
CA GLU A 293 -20.89 -11.30 25.15
C GLU A 293 -21.12 -11.43 23.64
N LEU A 294 -20.38 -12.35 23.02
CA LEU A 294 -20.51 -12.66 21.60
C LEU A 294 -21.75 -13.51 21.35
N THR A 295 -22.52 -13.12 20.34
CA THR A 295 -23.53 -13.98 19.71
C THR A 295 -22.87 -15.15 18.97
N ALA A 296 -23.65 -16.17 18.61
CA ALA A 296 -23.14 -17.30 17.83
C ALA A 296 -22.54 -16.84 16.48
N ALA A 297 -23.22 -15.93 15.77
CA ALA A 297 -22.74 -15.41 14.49
C ALA A 297 -21.47 -14.55 14.64
N GLU A 298 -21.31 -13.79 15.73
CA GLU A 298 -20.06 -13.08 16.02
C GLU A 298 -18.93 -14.05 16.35
N ARG A 299 -19.21 -15.07 17.15
CA ARG A 299 -18.24 -16.12 17.47
C ARG A 299 -17.78 -16.87 16.22
N ASP A 300 -18.68 -17.16 15.28
CA ASP A 300 -18.34 -17.82 14.01
C ASP A 300 -17.42 -16.94 13.15
N ARG A 301 -17.67 -15.62 13.07
CA ARG A 301 -16.81 -14.68 12.35
C ARG A 301 -15.43 -14.55 12.99
N VAL A 302 -15.36 -14.44 14.32
CA VAL A 302 -14.08 -14.41 15.05
C VAL A 302 -13.32 -15.74 14.90
N SER A 303 -14.02 -16.86 14.76
CA SER A 303 -13.39 -18.19 14.60
C SER A 303 -12.76 -18.41 13.22
N GLN A 304 -12.95 -17.51 12.26
CA GLN A 304 -12.35 -17.65 10.94
C GLN A 304 -10.82 -17.59 11.05
N ARG A 305 -10.17 -18.62 10.53
CA ARG A 305 -8.71 -18.69 10.49
C ARG A 305 -8.18 -17.89 9.31
N TRP A 306 -7.07 -17.24 9.55
CA TRP A 306 -6.32 -16.50 8.53
C TRP A 306 -5.50 -17.42 7.63
N THR A 307 -4.86 -18.41 8.23
CA THR A 307 -4.01 -19.40 7.60
C THR A 307 -3.96 -20.64 8.49
N ASP A 308 -3.69 -21.80 7.89
CA ASP A 308 -3.33 -23.03 8.62
C ASP A 308 -1.81 -23.30 8.56
N SER A 309 -1.03 -22.41 7.94
CA SER A 309 0.42 -22.53 7.76
C SER A 309 1.19 -21.71 8.80
N MET A 310 1.91 -22.40 9.69
CA MET A 310 2.81 -21.75 10.65
C MET A 310 3.90 -20.94 9.95
N ASP A 311 4.47 -21.46 8.87
CA ASP A 311 5.53 -20.78 8.12
C ASP A 311 5.00 -19.50 7.48
N ALA A 312 3.77 -19.51 6.96
CA ALA A 312 3.13 -18.31 6.42
C ALA A 312 2.87 -17.26 7.51
N LEU A 313 2.43 -17.70 8.71
CA LEU A 313 2.22 -16.81 9.85
C LEU A 313 3.52 -16.17 10.33
N LEU A 314 4.61 -16.93 10.42
CA LEU A 314 5.92 -16.43 10.84
C LEU A 314 6.51 -15.46 9.80
N ALA A 315 6.39 -15.77 8.50
CA ALA A 315 6.76 -14.85 7.43
C ALA A 315 5.95 -13.54 7.50
N TYR A 316 4.64 -13.64 7.75
CA TYR A 316 3.79 -12.45 7.96
C TYR A 316 4.25 -11.64 9.18
N GLY A 317 4.54 -12.30 10.30
CA GLY A 317 5.09 -11.66 11.51
C GLY A 317 6.40 -10.91 11.25
N HIS A 318 7.31 -11.48 10.45
CA HIS A 318 8.54 -10.80 10.04
C HIS A 318 8.25 -9.57 9.18
N GLY A 319 7.22 -9.63 8.32
CA GLY A 319 6.78 -8.48 7.53
C GLY A 319 6.25 -7.35 8.40
N LEU A 320 5.44 -7.67 9.41
CA LEU A 320 4.94 -6.71 10.40
C LEU A 320 6.07 -6.03 11.18
N GLU A 321 7.06 -6.83 11.62
CA GLU A 321 8.24 -6.33 12.31
C GLU A 321 9.06 -5.39 11.42
N ALA A 322 9.34 -5.80 10.17
CA ALA A 322 10.07 -4.97 9.22
C ALA A 322 9.33 -3.66 8.94
N GLU A 323 8.01 -3.71 8.75
CA GLU A 323 7.16 -2.53 8.58
C GLU A 323 7.24 -1.60 9.79
N ALA A 324 7.18 -2.16 11.00
CA ALA A 324 7.27 -1.41 12.24
C ALA A 324 8.60 -0.65 12.39
N PHE A 325 9.68 -1.17 11.81
CA PHE A 325 10.98 -0.51 11.79
C PHE A 325 11.25 0.30 10.52
N GLY A 326 10.22 0.57 9.71
CA GLY A 326 10.34 1.36 8.47
C GLY A 326 11.11 0.66 7.35
N ARG A 327 11.39 -0.65 7.47
CA ARG A 327 12.06 -1.46 6.44
C ARG A 327 11.02 -1.97 5.43
N LEU A 328 10.43 -1.03 4.69
CA LEU A 328 9.26 -1.27 3.83
C LEU A 328 9.53 -2.30 2.72
N ASP A 329 10.71 -2.28 2.10
CA ASP A 329 11.09 -3.27 1.08
C ASP A 329 11.19 -4.69 1.65
N GLU A 330 11.76 -4.82 2.86
CA GLU A 330 11.83 -6.11 3.56
C GLU A 330 10.42 -6.56 3.97
N ALA A 331 9.58 -5.65 4.46
CA ALA A 331 8.19 -5.95 4.79
C ALA A 331 7.42 -6.51 3.60
N ALA A 332 7.51 -5.83 2.45
CA ALA A 332 6.93 -6.27 1.18
C ALA A 332 7.40 -7.68 0.79
N GLN A 333 8.71 -7.95 0.88
CA GLN A 333 9.25 -9.27 0.59
C GLN A 333 8.68 -10.36 1.52
N ARG A 334 8.60 -10.09 2.82
CA ARG A 334 8.11 -11.03 3.83
C ARG A 334 6.62 -11.31 3.71
N PHE A 335 5.81 -10.30 3.42
CA PHE A 335 4.39 -10.49 3.13
C PHE A 335 4.16 -11.29 1.85
N ARG A 336 4.96 -11.07 0.80
CA ARG A 336 4.92 -11.92 -0.41
C ARG A 336 5.30 -13.36 -0.12
N GLU A 337 6.30 -13.59 0.72
CA GLU A 337 6.68 -14.93 1.17
C GLU A 337 5.52 -15.62 1.87
N ALA A 338 4.84 -14.92 2.80
CA ALA A 338 3.64 -15.43 3.48
C ALA A 338 2.50 -15.77 2.49
N ALA A 339 2.20 -14.87 1.56
CA ALA A 339 1.18 -15.08 0.52
C ALA A 339 1.54 -16.23 -0.44
N ALA A 340 2.82 -16.48 -0.69
CA ALA A 340 3.26 -17.60 -1.52
C ALA A 340 3.18 -18.95 -0.78
N LEU A 341 3.41 -18.94 0.53
CA LEU A 341 3.28 -20.13 1.39
C LEU A 341 1.81 -20.52 1.60
N ASP A 342 0.91 -19.54 1.69
CA ASP A 342 -0.53 -19.75 1.75
C ASP A 342 -1.28 -18.69 0.91
N PRO A 343 -1.66 -19.01 -0.34
CA PRO A 343 -2.40 -18.09 -1.20
C PRO A 343 -3.80 -17.72 -0.70
N ALA A 344 -4.36 -18.47 0.28
CA ALA A 344 -5.66 -18.14 0.89
C ALA A 344 -5.51 -17.20 2.10
N PHE A 345 -4.28 -16.84 2.49
CA PHE A 345 -4.02 -15.89 3.56
C PHE A 345 -4.21 -14.45 3.08
N ASP A 346 -5.47 -14.02 2.98
CA ASP A 346 -5.88 -12.73 2.41
C ASP A 346 -5.16 -11.52 3.04
N GLU A 347 -4.94 -11.53 4.36
CA GLU A 347 -4.21 -10.46 5.05
C GLU A 347 -2.77 -10.34 4.58
N ALA A 348 -2.09 -11.45 4.28
CA ALA A 348 -0.73 -11.44 3.76
C ALA A 348 -0.69 -10.90 2.32
N VAL A 349 -1.65 -11.29 1.49
CA VAL A 349 -1.79 -10.78 0.11
C VAL A 349 -2.00 -9.27 0.11
N ARG A 350 -2.94 -8.77 0.92
CA ARG A 350 -3.20 -7.32 1.04
C ARG A 350 -2.00 -6.56 1.60
N ALA A 351 -1.35 -7.10 2.63
CA ALA A 351 -0.17 -6.48 3.24
C ALA A 351 1.00 -6.40 2.26
N ALA A 352 1.20 -7.42 1.41
CA ALA A 352 2.22 -7.41 0.37
C ALA A 352 2.00 -6.27 -0.63
N ALA A 353 0.80 -6.20 -1.23
CA ALA A 353 0.46 -5.14 -2.19
C ALA A 353 0.60 -3.74 -1.58
N THR A 354 0.11 -3.56 -0.35
CA THR A 354 0.20 -2.29 0.37
C THR A 354 1.66 -1.90 0.63
N ALA A 355 2.46 -2.81 1.19
CA ALA A 355 3.87 -2.53 1.52
C ALA A 355 4.70 -2.23 0.26
N GLU A 356 4.45 -2.92 -0.85
CA GLU A 356 5.11 -2.65 -2.14
C GLU A 356 4.76 -1.26 -2.68
N GLY A 357 3.47 -0.92 -2.66
CA GLY A 357 3.00 0.41 -3.04
C GLY A 357 3.66 1.51 -2.22
N VAL A 358 3.63 1.37 -0.90
CA VAL A 358 4.21 2.34 0.03
C VAL A 358 5.72 2.44 -0.13
N ALA A 359 6.44 1.31 -0.27
CA ALA A 359 7.90 1.32 -0.47
C ALA A 359 8.29 2.07 -1.74
N ARG A 360 7.64 1.76 -2.87
CA ARG A 360 7.88 2.41 -4.16
C ARG A 360 7.56 3.90 -4.09
N SER A 361 6.38 4.24 -3.59
CA SER A 361 5.89 5.62 -3.58
C SER A 361 6.62 6.51 -2.56
N SER A 362 7.16 5.93 -1.49
CA SER A 362 8.00 6.66 -0.52
C SER A 362 9.41 6.93 -1.04
N ALA A 363 9.88 6.18 -2.04
CA ALA A 363 11.21 6.35 -2.63
C ALA A 363 11.28 7.46 -3.69
N LEU A 364 10.12 7.94 -4.17
CA LEU A 364 10.01 8.93 -5.24
C LEU A 364 9.49 10.27 -4.70
N SER A 365 9.91 11.37 -5.31
CA SER A 365 9.27 12.68 -5.14
C SER A 365 7.90 12.73 -5.82
N THR A 366 7.05 13.68 -5.44
CA THR A 366 5.73 13.88 -6.06
C THR A 366 5.81 14.15 -7.57
N VAL A 367 6.89 14.79 -8.03
CA VAL A 367 7.15 15.05 -9.47
C VAL A 367 7.61 13.76 -10.19
N GLU A 368 8.41 12.92 -9.54
CA GLU A 368 8.81 11.62 -10.10
C GLU A 368 7.63 10.63 -10.16
N ILE A 369 6.76 10.64 -9.16
CA ILE A 369 5.51 9.86 -9.17
C ILE A 369 4.64 10.28 -10.35
N GLU A 370 4.40 11.59 -10.49
CA GLU A 370 3.64 12.15 -11.62
C GLU A 370 4.20 11.70 -12.98
N ALA A 371 5.52 11.73 -13.15
CA ALA A 371 6.17 11.30 -14.38
C ALA A 371 6.05 9.78 -14.61
N SER A 372 6.25 8.96 -13.58
CA SER A 372 6.20 7.50 -13.67
C SER A 372 4.83 6.96 -14.06
N VAL A 373 3.79 7.72 -13.72
CA VAL A 373 2.40 7.39 -13.96
C VAL A 373 1.94 7.82 -15.36
N ASP A 374 2.58 8.85 -15.93
CA ASP A 374 2.31 9.33 -17.30
C ASP A 374 2.93 8.41 -18.37
N GLU A 375 3.94 7.61 -18.00
CA GLU A 375 4.72 6.76 -18.92
C GLU A 375 4.10 5.37 -19.24
N SER A 376 2.82 5.07 -18.96
CA SER A 376 2.24 3.74 -19.28
C SER A 376 0.71 3.68 -19.48
N PRO A 377 0.17 2.93 -20.47
CA PRO A 377 0.50 2.87 -21.89
C PRO A 377 -0.65 3.52 -22.70
N ALA A 378 -0.51 4.80 -23.05
CA ALA A 378 -1.27 5.37 -24.16
C ALA A 378 -0.68 4.95 -25.53
N ASP A 379 0.42 4.17 -25.53
CA ASP A 379 1.22 3.80 -26.69
C ASP A 379 1.70 2.33 -26.67
N GLU A 380 1.02 1.39 -25.99
CA GLU A 380 0.99 0.02 -26.53
C GLU A 380 0.00 0.01 -27.69
N PHE A 381 0.46 0.59 -28.81
CA PHE A 381 -0.11 0.29 -30.12
C PHE A 381 -0.09 -1.23 -30.26
N ASP A 382 -1.25 -1.87 -30.21
CA ASP A 382 -1.37 -3.27 -30.53
C ASP A 382 -1.01 -3.43 -32.01
N ALA A 383 0.24 -3.81 -32.27
CA ALA A 383 0.74 -4.04 -33.61
C ALA A 383 -0.10 -5.11 -34.32
N GLN A 384 -0.75 -6.01 -33.58
CA GLN A 384 -1.66 -7.01 -34.10
C GLN A 384 -2.98 -6.37 -34.56
N GLU A 385 -3.56 -5.46 -33.78
CA GLU A 385 -4.79 -4.75 -34.14
C GLU A 385 -4.59 -3.83 -35.36
N MET A 386 -3.42 -3.20 -35.49
CA MET A 386 -3.07 -2.42 -36.68
C MET A 386 -2.78 -3.30 -37.89
N LEU A 387 -2.12 -4.45 -37.71
CA LEU A 387 -1.91 -5.43 -38.78
C LEU A 387 -3.24 -6.01 -39.26
N ASP A 388 -4.17 -6.32 -38.36
CA ASP A 388 -5.51 -6.81 -38.68
C ASP A 388 -6.35 -5.73 -39.38
N ALA A 389 -6.24 -4.47 -38.96
CA ALA A 389 -6.88 -3.33 -39.64
C ALA A 389 -6.27 -3.06 -41.02
N MET A 390 -4.96 -3.25 -41.18
CA MET A 390 -4.28 -3.13 -42.47
C MET A 390 -4.63 -4.30 -43.41
N ASP A 391 -4.69 -5.54 -42.91
CA ASP A 391 -5.13 -6.71 -43.68
C ASP A 391 -6.61 -6.59 -44.09
N ALA A 392 -7.46 -5.97 -43.26
CA ALA A 392 -8.84 -5.66 -43.61
C ALA A 392 -8.97 -4.57 -44.70
N LEU A 393 -7.95 -3.72 -44.87
CA LEU A 393 -7.87 -2.68 -45.90
C LEU A 393 -7.21 -3.18 -47.20
N VAL A 394 -6.59 -4.36 -47.19
CA VAL A 394 -6.05 -5.02 -48.39
C VAL A 394 -7.14 -5.95 -48.96
N PRO A 395 -7.72 -5.66 -50.14
CA PRO A 395 -8.69 -6.56 -50.76
C PRO A 395 -8.00 -7.89 -51.05
N THR A 396 -8.47 -8.98 -50.42
CA THR A 396 -8.00 -10.33 -50.74
C THR A 396 -8.29 -10.61 -52.20
N GLY A 397 -7.26 -11.08 -52.91
CA GLY A 397 -7.19 -11.13 -54.38
C GLY A 397 -8.09 -12.13 -55.09
N ASP A 398 -9.30 -12.40 -54.58
CA ASP A 398 -10.25 -13.36 -55.16
C ASP A 398 -11.48 -12.69 -55.81
N ALA A 399 -11.49 -11.36 -55.91
CA ALA A 399 -12.58 -10.59 -56.53
C ALA A 399 -12.11 -9.60 -57.61
N ARG A 400 -10.97 -9.84 -58.26
CA ARG A 400 -10.56 -9.07 -59.44
C ARG A 400 -10.70 -9.93 -60.69
N ASP A 401 -11.76 -9.70 -61.45
CA ASP A 401 -11.93 -10.23 -62.80
C ASP A 401 -11.31 -9.24 -63.81
N PRO A 402 -10.10 -9.49 -64.33
CA PRO A 402 -9.43 -8.58 -65.24
C PRO A 402 -10.17 -8.39 -66.58
N MET A 403 -11.15 -9.26 -66.91
CA MET A 403 -12.00 -9.08 -68.08
C MET A 403 -13.14 -8.08 -67.88
N ALA A 404 -13.57 -7.83 -66.64
CA ALA A 404 -14.62 -6.86 -66.33
C ALA A 404 -14.11 -5.40 -66.38
N GLU A 405 -12.86 -5.15 -65.96
CA GLU A 405 -12.23 -3.82 -66.00
C GLU A 405 -11.97 -3.32 -67.44
N ILE A 406 -11.63 -4.22 -68.37
CA ILE A 406 -11.39 -3.86 -69.79
C ILE A 406 -12.66 -3.36 -70.49
N LEU A 407 -13.84 -3.76 -69.99
CA LEU A 407 -15.15 -3.38 -70.55
C LEU A 407 -15.81 -2.21 -69.81
N GLY A 408 -15.12 -1.58 -68.84
CA GLY A 408 -15.54 -0.33 -68.20
C GLY A 408 -16.60 -0.48 -67.11
N TRP A 409 -16.64 -1.62 -66.41
CA TRP A 409 -17.58 -1.87 -65.31
C TRP A 409 -16.79 -2.08 -64.02
N ASP A 410 -17.13 -1.32 -62.98
CA ASP A 410 -16.56 -1.47 -61.64
C ASP A 410 -17.70 -1.76 -60.65
N LEU A 411 -17.59 -2.88 -59.93
CA LEU A 411 -18.51 -3.33 -58.86
C LEU A 411 -20.01 -3.19 -59.18
N GLY A 412 -20.41 -3.51 -60.42
CA GLY A 412 -21.84 -3.57 -60.82
C GLY A 412 -22.54 -2.21 -60.98
N GLN A 413 -21.80 -1.11 -61.07
CA GLN A 413 -22.32 0.23 -61.40
C GLN A 413 -21.62 0.76 -62.67
N PRO A 414 -22.30 1.51 -63.56
CA PRO A 414 -21.64 2.12 -64.71
C PRO A 414 -20.66 3.21 -64.24
N ALA A 415 -19.41 3.14 -64.71
CA ALA A 415 -18.38 4.10 -64.35
C ALA A 415 -18.78 5.54 -64.73
N LEU A 416 -18.71 6.46 -63.77
CA LEU A 416 -18.85 7.90 -64.00
C LEU A 416 -17.68 8.40 -64.86
N ASN A 417 -17.97 8.74 -66.11
CA ASN A 417 -17.01 9.45 -66.98
C ASN A 417 -16.80 10.88 -66.44
N ILE A 418 -15.73 11.09 -65.68
CA ILE A 418 -15.26 12.43 -65.33
C ILE A 418 -14.45 12.98 -66.51
N VAL A 419 -15.09 13.83 -67.32
CA VAL A 419 -14.41 14.61 -68.37
C VAL A 419 -13.71 15.80 -67.73
N ILE A 420 -12.37 15.76 -67.67
CA ILE A 420 -11.56 16.91 -67.25
C ILE A 420 -11.31 17.81 -68.48
N LEU A 421 -11.96 18.97 -68.52
CA LEU A 421 -11.63 20.03 -69.48
C LEU A 421 -10.36 20.76 -69.01
N ARG A 422 -9.30 20.74 -69.84
CA ARG A 422 -8.11 21.58 -69.64
C ARG A 422 -8.44 23.05 -69.89
N PRO A 423 -8.05 24.00 -69.01
CA PRO A 423 -8.02 25.40 -69.38
C PRO A 423 -6.84 25.64 -70.34
N GLY A 424 -7.13 26.25 -71.48
CA GLY A 424 -6.13 26.60 -72.49
C GLY A 424 -5.13 27.63 -71.99
N GLY A 425 -3.87 27.43 -72.35
CA GLY A 425 -2.83 28.45 -72.27
C GLY A 425 -2.99 29.49 -73.38
N GLY A 426 -2.74 30.75 -73.03
CA GLY A 426 -2.30 31.79 -73.96
C GLY A 426 -0.78 31.86 -73.98
#